data_AF-A0A6M7U9F0-F1
#
_entry.id   AF-A0A6M7U9F0-F1
#
_cell.length_a   1.000
_cell.length_b   1.000
_cell.length_c   1.000
_cell.angle_alpha   90.00
_cell.angle_beta   90.00
_cell.angle_gamma   90.00
#
_symmetry.space_group_name_H-M   'P 1'
#
loop_
_entity.id
_entity.type
_entity.pdbx_description
1 polymer ?
#
loop_
_entity_poly.entity_id
_entity_poly.type
_entity_poly.pdbx_seq_one_letter_code
_entity_poly.pdbx_strand_id
1 'polypeptide(L)'
;MIPIRLNWERPVDGVEIVPLHLVQETSTTETKFVCARSDESEPVIYEITNLENPLAIRLINTVSDEDLVAFVSRFGLPQKLVTPFQVSVTSLETLKEDLGEVLGLGAFPDSVEKARHVNDVLKYVSLAPSFEYADGRNKLVMRPTDLANLMMMEAVFAYEVGATLSRCAHCSKAYLTGPLTGRRSHAVYCSDRCRVAAMRKRNASAGKHQELTVLAK
;
A
#
# COMPACT_ATOMS: atom_id res chain seq x y z
N MET A 1 0.06 11.84 17.61
CA MET A 1 -0.09 12.14 16.18
C MET A 1 -1.36 12.99 15.96
N ILE A 2 -1.27 14.06 15.16
CA ILE A 2 -2.45 14.80 14.68
C ILE A 2 -3.22 13.89 13.72
N PRO A 3 -4.55 13.74 13.81
CA PRO A 3 -5.31 12.86 12.92
C PRO A 3 -5.08 13.22 11.44
N ILE A 4 -4.88 12.19 10.62
CA ILE A 4 -4.72 12.33 9.16
C ILE A 4 -5.94 11.69 8.50
N ARG A 5 -6.68 12.50 7.75
CA ARG A 5 -7.95 12.10 7.14
C ARG A 5 -8.03 12.60 5.70
N LEU A 6 -8.43 11.71 4.80
CA LEU A 6 -8.67 12.01 3.40
C LEU A 6 -10.15 11.82 3.09
N ASN A 7 -10.78 12.87 2.56
CA ASN A 7 -12.06 12.75 1.86
C ASN A 7 -11.72 12.52 0.39
N TRP A 8 -12.14 11.39 -0.15
CA TRP A 8 -11.77 10.92 -1.48
C TRP A 8 -12.98 10.48 -2.29
N GLU A 9 -12.73 10.12 -3.53
CA GLU A 9 -13.72 9.57 -4.43
C GLU A 9 -13.15 8.33 -5.11
N ARG A 10 -14.01 7.36 -5.38
CA ARG A 10 -13.65 6.16 -6.13
C ARG A 10 -14.65 5.93 -7.28
N PRO A 11 -14.21 5.36 -8.41
CA PRO A 11 -15.09 5.13 -9.55
C PRO A 11 -16.10 4.01 -9.24
N VAL A 12 -17.39 4.29 -9.45
CA VAL A 12 -18.49 3.35 -9.14
C VAL A 12 -18.45 2.13 -10.06
N ASP A 13 -18.24 2.35 -11.35
CA ASP A 13 -18.18 1.29 -12.36
C ASP A 13 -16.81 0.58 -12.44
N GLY A 14 -15.89 0.97 -11.56
CA GLY A 14 -14.52 0.48 -11.53
C GLY A 14 -13.63 1.10 -12.61
N VAL A 15 -12.48 0.45 -12.83
CA VAL A 15 -11.48 0.91 -13.81
C VAL A 15 -11.10 -0.20 -14.78
N GLU A 16 -10.41 0.19 -15.84
CA GLU A 16 -9.77 -0.70 -16.79
C GLU A 16 -8.37 -0.20 -17.16
N ILE A 17 -7.53 -1.09 -17.68
CA ILE A 17 -6.21 -0.73 -18.20
C ILE A 17 -6.31 -0.62 -19.72
N VAL A 18 -6.02 0.58 -20.23
CA VAL A 18 -6.05 0.89 -21.67
C VAL A 18 -4.62 1.12 -22.15
N PRO A 19 -4.15 0.40 -23.20
CA PRO A 19 -2.89 0.70 -23.84
C PRO A 19 -3.04 1.97 -24.70
N LEU A 20 -2.22 2.98 -24.45
CA LEU A 20 -2.15 4.17 -25.27
C LEU A 20 -0.86 4.15 -26.09
N HIS A 21 -1.02 4.17 -27.41
CA HIS A 21 0.10 4.29 -28.34
C HIS A 21 0.44 5.76 -28.50
N LEU A 22 1.41 6.23 -27.71
CA LEU A 22 1.99 7.55 -27.92
C LEU A 22 2.95 7.44 -29.11
N VAL A 23 2.59 8.03 -30.25
CA VAL A 23 3.49 8.15 -31.39
C VAL A 23 4.53 9.21 -31.03
N GLN A 24 5.69 8.78 -30.56
CA GLN A 24 6.90 9.60 -30.54
C GLN A 24 7.80 9.19 -31.70
N GLU A 25 8.36 10.17 -32.41
CA GLU A 25 9.03 10.06 -33.71
C GLU A 25 10.21 9.07 -33.78
N THR A 26 10.64 8.45 -32.68
CA THR A 26 11.81 7.56 -32.62
C THR A 26 11.67 6.29 -31.78
N SER A 27 10.56 6.06 -31.07
CA SER A 27 10.29 4.78 -30.39
C SER A 27 8.82 4.59 -30.00
N THR A 28 8.22 3.46 -30.38
CA THR A 28 6.89 3.05 -29.90
C THR A 28 7.02 2.38 -28.53
N THR A 29 7.01 3.16 -27.45
CA THR A 29 6.83 2.64 -26.09
C THR A 29 5.33 2.56 -25.78
N GLU A 30 4.80 1.34 -25.70
CA GLU A 30 3.42 1.11 -25.29
C GLU A 30 3.26 1.53 -23.82
N THR A 31 2.50 2.60 -23.57
CA THR A 31 2.23 3.09 -22.21
C THR A 31 0.83 2.67 -21.81
N LYS A 32 0.71 2.01 -20.65
CA LYS A 32 -0.58 1.59 -20.09
C LYS A 32 -1.11 2.66 -19.14
N PHE A 33 -2.42 2.89 -19.21
CA PHE A 33 -3.13 3.79 -18.31
C PHE A 33 -4.24 3.04 -17.59
N VAL A 34 -4.42 3.30 -16.30
CA VAL A 34 -5.61 2.90 -15.55
C VAL A 34 -6.64 4.00 -15.67
N CYS A 35 -7.78 3.71 -16.29
CA CYS A 35 -8.85 4.67 -16.59
C CYS A 35 -10.15 4.25 -15.90
N ALA A 36 -10.88 5.22 -15.34
CA ALA A 36 -12.25 4.98 -14.90
C ALA A 36 -13.14 4.59 -16.10
N ARG A 37 -14.04 3.62 -15.89
CA ARG A 37 -14.98 3.17 -16.95
C ARG A 37 -16.10 4.18 -17.22
N SER A 38 -16.35 5.05 -16.26
CA SER A 38 -17.31 6.14 -16.34
C SER A 38 -16.83 7.33 -15.49
N ASP A 39 -17.51 8.46 -15.64
CA ASP A 39 -17.29 9.64 -14.80
C ASP A 39 -18.02 9.55 -13.45
N GLU A 40 -18.75 8.45 -13.17
CA GLU A 40 -19.46 8.26 -11.91
C GLU A 40 -18.49 7.89 -10.79
N SER A 41 -18.50 8.71 -9.73
CA SER A 41 -17.71 8.49 -8.53
C SER A 41 -18.59 8.49 -7.28
N GLU A 42 -18.15 7.79 -6.24
CA GLU A 42 -18.78 7.86 -4.92
C GLU A 42 -17.78 8.32 -3.86
N PRO A 43 -18.24 9.12 -2.88
CA PRO A 43 -17.37 9.63 -1.83
C PRO A 43 -16.97 8.51 -0.86
N VAL A 44 -15.71 8.53 -0.46
CA VAL A 44 -15.14 7.60 0.53
C VAL A 44 -14.21 8.36 1.47
N ILE A 45 -14.14 7.93 2.72
CA ILE A 45 -13.27 8.55 3.73
C ILE A 45 -12.22 7.54 4.17
N TYR A 46 -10.97 7.99 4.17
CA TYR A 46 -9.85 7.22 4.72
C TYR A 46 -9.22 7.96 5.89
N GLU A 47 -8.81 7.22 6.91
CA GLU A 47 -8.18 7.75 8.11
C GLU A 47 -7.05 6.84 8.56
N ILE A 48 -5.94 7.42 8.99
CA ILE A 48 -4.81 6.68 9.55
C ILE A 48 -5.03 6.53 11.07
N THR A 49 -5.77 5.49 11.46
CA THR A 49 -6.02 5.19 12.88
C THR A 49 -5.04 4.18 13.46
N ASN A 50 -4.54 3.26 12.63
CA ASN A 50 -3.58 2.22 12.96
C ASN A 50 -2.90 1.70 11.67
N LEU A 51 -2.04 0.70 11.81
CA LEU A 51 -1.24 0.12 10.72
C LEU A 51 -1.59 -1.35 10.46
N GLU A 52 -2.80 -1.79 10.82
CA GLU A 52 -3.20 -3.20 10.63
C GLU A 52 -3.43 -3.54 9.15
N ASN A 53 -3.95 -2.56 8.38
CA ASN A 53 -4.38 -2.72 6.98
C ASN A 53 -4.08 -1.48 6.09
N PRO A 54 -2.88 -0.89 6.15
CA PRO A 54 -2.57 0.34 5.43
C PRO A 54 -2.70 0.18 3.91
N LEU A 55 -3.20 1.22 3.25
CA LEU A 55 -3.38 1.26 1.80
C LEU A 55 -2.04 1.19 1.06
N ALA A 56 -0.97 1.78 1.60
CA ALA A 56 0.39 1.69 1.05
C ALA A 56 0.85 0.24 0.86
N ILE A 57 0.62 -0.62 1.87
CA ILE A 57 0.95 -2.04 1.79
C ILE A 57 0.06 -2.77 0.79
N ARG A 58 -1.20 -2.37 0.65
CA ARG A 58 -2.11 -2.97 -0.35
C ARG A 58 -1.64 -2.66 -1.75
N LEU A 59 -1.21 -1.42 -2.03
CA LEU A 59 -0.68 -1.04 -3.32
C LEU A 59 0.63 -1.77 -3.63
N ILE A 60 1.58 -1.83 -2.69
CA ILE A 60 2.84 -2.59 -2.86
C ILE A 60 2.61 -4.07 -3.17
N ASN A 61 1.53 -4.65 -2.65
CA ASN A 61 1.17 -6.04 -2.89
C ASN A 61 0.44 -6.29 -4.22
N THR A 62 0.21 -5.26 -5.05
CA THR A 62 -0.28 -5.44 -6.42
C THR A 62 0.87 -5.92 -7.30
N VAL A 63 0.70 -7.06 -7.95
CA VAL A 63 1.74 -7.67 -8.80
C VAL A 63 1.31 -7.73 -10.26
N SER A 64 0.01 -7.90 -10.49
CA SER A 64 -0.60 -7.99 -11.81
C SER A 64 -1.43 -6.74 -12.15
N ASP A 65 -1.71 -6.58 -13.44
CA ASP A 65 -2.65 -5.58 -13.96
C ASP A 65 -4.04 -5.77 -13.31
N GLU A 66 -4.47 -7.01 -13.10
CA GLU A 66 -5.73 -7.34 -12.40
C GLU A 66 -5.71 -6.88 -10.93
N ASP A 67 -4.59 -7.04 -10.23
CA ASP A 67 -4.45 -6.56 -8.85
C ASP A 67 -4.53 -5.03 -8.79
N LEU A 68 -3.90 -4.33 -9.75
CA LEU A 68 -3.94 -2.88 -9.85
C LEU A 68 -5.37 -2.38 -10.13
N VAL A 69 -6.06 -3.00 -11.09
CA VAL A 69 -7.47 -2.70 -11.39
C VAL A 69 -8.34 -2.92 -10.15
N ALA A 70 -8.13 -4.04 -9.43
CA ALA A 70 -8.88 -4.33 -8.20
C ALA A 70 -8.57 -3.33 -7.08
N PHE A 71 -7.32 -2.89 -6.95
CA PHE A 71 -6.93 -1.86 -5.98
C PHE A 71 -7.60 -0.52 -6.30
N VAL A 72 -7.44 -0.02 -7.53
CA VAL A 72 -7.93 1.30 -7.92
C VAL A 72 -9.46 1.32 -7.95
N SER A 73 -10.13 0.27 -8.44
CA SER A 73 -11.59 0.17 -8.38
C SER A 73 -12.10 0.25 -6.94
N ARG A 74 -11.36 -0.35 -5.99
CA ARG A 74 -11.78 -0.38 -4.60
C ARG A 74 -11.48 0.92 -3.86
N PHE A 75 -10.34 1.53 -4.11
CA PHE A 75 -9.82 2.62 -3.29
C PHE A 75 -9.81 4.01 -3.96
N GLY A 76 -9.96 4.04 -5.28
CA GLY A 76 -9.77 5.24 -6.10
C GLY A 76 -8.35 5.34 -6.67
N LEU A 77 -8.16 6.29 -7.58
CA LEU A 77 -6.85 6.57 -8.17
C LEU A 77 -5.94 7.21 -7.11
N PRO A 78 -4.65 6.81 -7.02
CA PRO A 78 -3.70 7.42 -6.09
C PRO A 78 -3.51 8.93 -6.28
N GLN A 79 -3.55 9.43 -7.50
CA GLN A 79 -3.33 10.85 -7.79
C GLN A 79 -4.65 11.56 -8.10
N LYS A 80 -4.81 12.79 -7.61
CA LYS A 80 -5.93 13.65 -8.01
C LYS A 80 -5.65 14.14 -9.42
N LEU A 81 -6.36 13.60 -10.39
CA LEU A 81 -6.20 14.01 -11.78
C LEU A 81 -7.36 14.92 -12.16
N VAL A 82 -7.03 16.04 -12.79
CA VAL A 82 -8.00 16.81 -13.54
C VAL A 82 -8.36 15.95 -14.76
N THR A 83 -9.65 15.73 -14.97
CA THR A 83 -10.24 14.91 -16.04
C THR A 83 -9.41 14.88 -17.33
N PRO A 84 -9.21 13.71 -17.96
CA PRO A 84 -9.83 12.42 -17.63
C PRO A 84 -9.19 11.72 -16.41
N PHE A 85 -10.01 10.96 -15.66
CA PHE A 85 -9.60 10.16 -14.50
C PHE A 85 -8.67 8.99 -14.91
N GLN A 86 -7.43 9.30 -15.31
CA GLN A 86 -6.47 8.31 -15.79
C GLN A 86 -5.08 8.51 -15.20
N VAL A 87 -4.48 7.44 -14.66
CA VAL A 87 -3.10 7.45 -14.19
C VAL A 87 -2.27 6.46 -14.99
N SER A 88 -1.04 6.82 -15.33
CA SER A 88 -0.15 5.86 -16.00
C SER A 88 0.22 4.73 -15.05
N VAL A 89 0.29 3.50 -15.55
CA VAL A 89 0.75 2.34 -14.76
C VAL A 89 2.18 2.58 -14.27
N THR A 90 3.03 3.20 -15.09
CA THR A 90 4.41 3.57 -14.70
C THR A 90 4.43 4.47 -13.46
N SER A 91 3.56 5.48 -13.39
CA SER A 91 3.46 6.35 -12.20
C SER A 91 3.03 5.58 -10.95
N LEU A 92 2.19 4.55 -11.10
CA LEU A 92 1.81 3.68 -9.98
C LEU A 92 2.96 2.79 -9.52
N GLU A 93 3.77 2.29 -10.46
CA GLU A 93 4.98 1.53 -10.14
C GLU A 93 6.03 2.39 -9.44
N THR A 94 6.27 3.63 -9.91
CA THR A 94 7.14 4.59 -9.20
C THR A 94 6.64 4.85 -7.78
N LEU A 95 5.32 5.06 -7.60
CA LEU A 95 4.76 5.22 -6.26
C LEU A 95 4.96 3.98 -5.38
N LYS A 96 4.87 2.76 -5.94
CA LYS A 96 5.16 1.52 -5.20
C LYS A 96 6.61 1.43 -4.77
N GLU A 97 7.54 1.85 -5.63
CA GLU A 97 8.97 1.91 -5.32
C GLU A 97 9.24 2.91 -4.19
N ASP A 98 8.72 4.13 -4.31
CA ASP A 98 8.86 5.19 -3.28
C ASP A 98 8.31 4.73 -1.92
N LEU A 99 7.11 4.15 -1.91
CA LEU A 99 6.51 3.62 -0.68
C LEU A 99 7.36 2.47 -0.11
N GLY A 100 7.88 1.60 -0.97
CA GLY A 100 8.75 0.49 -0.59
C GLY A 100 10.05 0.96 0.05
N GLU A 101 10.66 2.01 -0.49
CA GLU A 101 11.87 2.63 0.05
C GLU A 101 11.62 3.20 1.45
N VAL A 102 10.58 4.03 1.62
CA VAL A 102 10.25 4.66 2.90
C VAL A 102 9.91 3.62 3.97
N LEU A 103 9.08 2.62 3.63
CA LEU A 103 8.74 1.53 4.54
C LEU A 103 9.95 0.66 4.89
N GLY A 104 10.91 0.53 3.97
CA GLY A 104 12.18 -0.16 4.15
C GLY A 104 13.08 0.50 5.20
N LEU A 105 12.94 1.83 5.41
CA LEU A 105 13.72 2.56 6.41
C LEU A 105 13.48 2.03 7.82
N GLY A 106 12.29 1.49 8.12
CA GLY A 106 11.97 0.90 9.41
C GLY A 106 12.95 -0.19 9.87
N ALA A 107 13.66 -0.84 8.94
CA ALA A 107 14.66 -1.87 9.26
C ALA A 107 15.98 -1.32 9.85
N PHE A 108 16.25 -0.02 9.70
CA PHE A 108 17.50 0.60 10.16
C PHE A 108 17.31 1.29 11.52
N PRO A 109 18.35 1.33 12.39
CA PRO A 109 18.33 2.13 13.61
C PRO A 109 18.05 3.60 13.34
N ASP A 110 17.53 4.31 14.34
CA ASP A 110 17.29 5.75 14.20
C ASP A 110 18.60 6.52 14.07
N SER A 111 18.65 7.40 13.08
CA SER A 111 19.80 8.26 12.78
C SER A 111 19.35 9.59 12.18
N VAL A 112 20.25 10.58 12.20
CA VAL A 112 20.01 11.89 11.58
C VAL A 112 19.84 11.75 10.07
N GLU A 113 20.58 10.83 9.44
CA GLU A 113 20.50 10.53 8.01
C GLU A 113 19.13 9.97 7.64
N LYS A 114 18.58 9.09 8.48
CA LYS A 114 17.24 8.52 8.30
C LYS A 114 16.17 9.61 8.39
N ALA A 115 16.25 10.48 9.40
CA ALA A 115 15.34 11.62 9.54
C ALA A 115 15.44 12.58 8.33
N ARG A 116 16.66 12.83 7.82
CA ARG A 116 16.86 13.65 6.61
C ARG A 116 16.18 13.04 5.41
N HIS A 117 16.36 11.75 5.18
CA HIS A 117 15.74 11.04 4.06
C HIS A 117 14.21 11.08 4.14
N VAL A 118 13.61 10.82 5.30
CA VAL A 118 12.16 10.93 5.49
C VAL A 118 11.68 12.36 5.24
N ASN A 119 12.41 13.37 5.72
CA ASN A 119 12.10 14.77 5.44
C ASN A 119 12.20 15.11 3.95
N ASP A 120 13.14 14.52 3.21
CA ASP A 120 13.27 14.72 1.77
C ASP A 120 12.06 14.17 1.02
N VAL A 121 11.52 13.03 1.43
CA VAL A 121 10.27 12.48 0.87
C VAL A 121 9.07 13.34 1.25
N LEU A 122 8.97 13.78 2.50
CA LEU A 122 7.86 14.61 2.99
C LEU A 122 7.74 15.97 2.29
N LYS A 123 8.81 16.48 1.66
CA LYS A 123 8.76 17.73 0.85
C LYS A 123 7.73 17.67 -0.28
N TYR A 124 7.43 16.49 -0.78
CA TYR A 124 6.50 16.29 -1.89
C TYR A 124 5.09 15.90 -1.43
N VAL A 125 4.91 15.65 -0.13
CA VAL A 125 3.60 15.32 0.44
C VAL A 125 2.83 16.60 0.73
N SER A 126 1.68 16.77 0.06
CA SER A 126 0.80 17.91 0.31
C SER A 126 -0.25 17.58 1.37
N LEU A 127 -0.18 18.28 2.51
CA LEU A 127 -1.15 18.21 3.59
C LEU A 127 -1.77 19.59 3.85
N ALA A 128 -3.09 19.68 3.88
CA ALA A 128 -3.83 20.86 4.28
C ALA A 128 -4.29 20.75 5.74
N PRO A 129 -3.81 21.60 6.67
CA PRO A 129 -4.38 21.66 8.01
C PRO A 129 -5.81 22.19 7.95
N SER A 130 -6.72 21.58 8.73
CA SER A 130 -8.10 22.02 8.83
C SER A 130 -8.69 21.72 10.21
N PHE A 131 -9.74 22.44 10.60
CA PHE A 131 -10.48 22.14 11.82
C PHE A 131 -11.76 21.37 11.49
N GLU A 132 -12.02 20.29 12.24
CA GLU A 132 -13.27 19.55 12.22
C GLU A 132 -13.96 19.65 13.59
N TYR A 133 -15.28 19.81 13.59
CA TYR A 133 -16.08 19.75 14.81
C TYR A 133 -16.56 18.32 15.02
N ALA A 134 -16.01 17.63 16.02
CA ALA A 134 -16.33 16.24 16.33
C ALA A 134 -16.30 16.01 17.84
N ASP A 135 -17.24 15.24 18.36
CA ASP A 135 -17.41 14.96 19.79
C ASP A 135 -17.55 16.25 20.64
N GLY A 136 -18.27 17.25 20.13
CA GLY A 136 -18.52 18.50 20.84
C GLY A 136 -17.32 19.46 20.93
N ARG A 137 -16.21 19.18 20.22
CA ARG A 137 -15.00 20.02 20.23
C ARG A 137 -14.39 20.20 18.85
N ASN A 138 -13.71 21.33 18.64
CA ASN A 138 -12.87 21.56 17.48
C ASN A 138 -11.60 20.71 17.59
N LYS A 139 -11.27 19.95 16.54
CA LYS A 139 -10.04 19.16 16.42
C LYS A 139 -9.28 19.61 15.18
N LEU A 140 -7.98 19.84 15.33
CA LEU A 140 -7.08 20.03 14.20
C LEU A 140 -6.85 18.67 13.52
N VAL A 141 -7.01 18.62 12.20
CA VAL A 141 -6.74 17.44 11.35
C VAL A 141 -5.88 17.84 10.16
N MET A 142 -5.04 16.91 9.70
CA MET A 142 -4.25 17.08 8.48
C MET A 142 -4.94 16.34 7.33
N ARG A 143 -5.17 17.03 6.20
CA ARG A 143 -5.83 16.47 5.02
C ARG A 143 -4.86 16.31 3.86
N PRO A 144 -4.48 15.08 3.48
CA PRO A 144 -3.79 14.84 2.22
C PRO A 144 -4.62 15.34 1.04
N THR A 145 -3.95 15.82 -0.01
CA THR A 145 -4.63 16.28 -1.24
C THR A 145 -5.14 15.14 -2.11
N ASP A 146 -4.54 13.96 -1.95
CA ASP A 146 -4.82 12.76 -2.72
C ASP A 146 -4.44 11.49 -1.95
N LEU A 147 -4.79 10.35 -2.54
CA LEU A 147 -4.61 9.04 -1.95
C LEU A 147 -3.13 8.62 -1.89
N ALA A 148 -2.29 9.07 -2.83
CA ALA A 148 -0.84 8.85 -2.82
C ALA A 148 -0.19 9.53 -1.61
N ASN A 149 -0.55 10.79 -1.33
CA ASN A 149 -0.10 11.53 -0.17
C ASN A 149 -0.57 10.88 1.14
N LEU A 150 -1.80 10.34 1.19
CA LEU A 150 -2.26 9.54 2.34
C LEU A 150 -1.40 8.28 2.53
N MET A 151 -1.14 7.52 1.47
CA MET A 151 -0.32 6.31 1.54
C MET A 151 1.11 6.62 1.97
N MET A 152 1.68 7.74 1.53
CA MET A 152 2.99 8.18 1.99
C MET A 152 2.98 8.51 3.48
N MET A 153 1.91 9.16 3.98
CA MET A 153 1.74 9.38 5.42
C MET A 153 1.58 8.09 6.22
N GLU A 154 0.97 7.03 5.67
CA GLU A 154 0.96 5.71 6.33
C GLU A 154 2.39 5.13 6.45
N ALA A 155 3.21 5.29 5.42
CA ALA A 155 4.60 4.83 5.42
C ALA A 155 5.45 5.59 6.44
N VAL A 156 5.30 6.92 6.50
CA VAL A 156 5.97 7.76 7.50
C VAL A 156 5.45 7.48 8.91
N PHE A 157 4.16 7.21 9.08
CA PHE A 157 3.61 6.82 10.38
C PHE A 157 4.15 5.48 10.86
N ALA A 158 4.32 4.50 9.94
CA ALA A 158 4.99 3.25 10.26
C ALA A 158 6.42 3.48 10.78
N TYR A 159 7.15 4.42 10.18
CA TYR A 159 8.44 4.85 10.69
C TYR A 159 8.35 5.49 12.09
N GLU A 160 7.45 6.46 12.30
CA GLU A 160 7.27 7.18 13.59
C GLU A 160 7.08 6.20 14.76
N VAL A 161 6.30 5.13 14.54
CA VAL A 161 5.95 4.17 15.60
C VAL A 161 6.86 2.96 15.67
N GLY A 162 7.91 2.89 14.84
CA GLY A 162 8.84 1.77 14.79
C GLY A 162 8.24 0.47 14.25
N ALA A 163 7.21 0.56 13.40
CA ALA A 163 6.72 -0.57 12.64
C ALA A 163 7.68 -0.90 11.49
N THR A 164 7.85 -2.19 11.19
CA THR A 164 8.81 -2.66 10.21
C THR A 164 8.14 -3.45 9.09
N LEU A 165 8.63 -3.24 7.87
CA LEU A 165 8.20 -4.01 6.71
C LEU A 165 8.76 -5.44 6.77
N SER A 166 7.91 -6.42 6.52
CA SER A 166 8.26 -7.85 6.48
C SER A 166 7.59 -8.53 5.28
N ARG A 167 8.13 -9.69 4.87
CA ARG A 167 7.54 -10.54 3.81
C ARG A 167 7.06 -11.86 4.38
N CYS A 168 5.86 -12.27 4.00
CA CYS A 168 5.23 -13.47 4.52
C CYS A 168 5.99 -14.71 4.03
N ALA A 169 6.43 -15.59 4.93
CA ALA A 169 7.17 -16.81 4.55
C ALA A 169 6.33 -17.82 3.73
N HIS A 170 5.00 -17.65 3.66
CA HIS A 170 4.13 -18.52 2.86
C HIS A 170 3.77 -17.95 1.49
N CYS A 171 3.39 -16.67 1.42
CA CYS A 171 2.85 -16.06 0.20
C CYS A 171 3.66 -14.85 -0.31
N SER A 172 4.78 -14.53 0.33
CA SER A 172 5.71 -13.44 -0.02
C SER A 172 5.15 -12.02 -0.01
N LYS A 173 3.85 -11.86 0.28
CA LYS A 173 3.19 -10.55 0.43
C LYS A 173 3.84 -9.75 1.56
N ALA A 174 4.01 -8.46 1.29
CA ALA A 174 4.44 -7.44 2.22
C ALA A 174 3.39 -7.23 3.32
N TYR A 175 3.85 -7.03 4.56
CA TYR A 175 3.02 -6.64 5.70
C TYR A 175 3.89 -5.92 6.74
N LEU A 176 3.24 -5.19 7.64
CA LEU A 176 3.92 -4.53 8.75
C LEU A 176 3.92 -5.39 10.02
N THR A 177 4.98 -5.28 10.81
CA THR A 177 5.08 -5.84 12.16
C THR A 177 5.47 -4.76 13.17
N GLY A 178 5.15 -4.96 14.45
CA GLY A 178 5.49 -4.00 15.50
C GLY A 178 4.29 -3.16 15.95
N PRO A 179 4.54 -2.02 16.61
CA PRO A 179 3.50 -1.20 17.21
C PRO A 179 2.38 -0.80 16.24
N LEU A 180 1.13 -0.80 16.72
CA LEU A 180 -0.07 -0.42 15.95
C LEU A 180 -0.40 -1.28 14.71
N THR A 181 0.33 -2.36 14.46
CA THR A 181 0.08 -3.26 13.31
C THR A 181 -0.84 -4.44 13.62
N GLY A 182 -1.22 -4.60 14.90
CA GLY A 182 -1.91 -5.79 15.42
C GLY A 182 -1.02 -7.06 15.42
N ARG A 183 0.27 -6.94 15.07
CA ARG A 183 1.19 -8.06 14.88
C ARG A 183 2.45 -7.89 15.72
N ARG A 184 2.88 -8.99 16.34
CA ARG A 184 4.16 -9.08 17.05
C ARG A 184 5.33 -8.77 16.10
N SER A 185 6.39 -8.15 16.61
CA SER A 185 7.60 -7.78 15.84
C SER A 185 8.31 -8.93 15.15
N HIS A 186 8.13 -10.16 15.64
CA HIS A 186 8.70 -11.39 15.08
C HIS A 186 7.64 -12.25 14.36
N ALA A 187 6.54 -11.65 13.89
CA ALA A 187 5.56 -12.35 13.08
C ALA A 187 6.21 -12.79 11.76
N VAL A 188 6.03 -14.06 11.39
CA VAL A 188 6.61 -14.68 10.18
C VAL A 188 5.59 -14.77 9.03
N TYR A 189 4.30 -14.65 9.36
CA TYR A 189 3.20 -14.77 8.41
C TYR A 189 2.29 -13.55 8.49
N CYS A 190 1.79 -13.10 7.34
CA CYS A 190 0.91 -11.92 7.27
C CYS A 190 -0.49 -12.14 7.88
N SER A 191 -0.91 -13.40 8.04
CA SER A 191 -2.20 -13.82 8.56
C SER A 191 -2.16 -15.23 9.15
N ASP A 192 -3.12 -15.55 10.02
CA ASP A 192 -3.30 -16.91 10.55
C ASP A 192 -3.58 -17.94 9.45
N ARG A 193 -4.31 -17.55 8.39
CA ARG A 193 -4.54 -18.40 7.22
C ARG A 193 -3.22 -18.85 6.60
N CYS A 194 -2.27 -17.94 6.41
CA CYS A 194 -0.95 -18.25 5.86
C CYS A 194 -0.13 -19.13 6.81
N ARG A 195 -0.20 -18.88 8.12
CA ARG A 195 0.45 -19.71 9.14
C ARG A 195 -0.05 -21.16 9.10
N VAL A 196 -1.38 -21.35 9.09
CA VAL A 196 -2.00 -22.68 9.04
C VAL A 196 -1.67 -23.38 7.72
N ALA A 197 -1.73 -22.67 6.59
CA ALA A 197 -1.37 -23.24 5.28
C ALA A 197 0.10 -23.70 5.22
N ALA A 198 1.02 -22.90 5.75
CA ALA A 198 2.43 -23.27 5.85
C ALA A 198 2.66 -24.50 6.76
N MET A 199 1.99 -24.55 7.91
CA MET A 199 2.05 -25.71 8.82
C MET A 199 1.52 -26.99 8.15
N ARG A 200 0.39 -26.91 7.44
CA ARG A 200 -0.17 -28.03 6.68
C ARG A 200 0.79 -28.53 5.61
N LYS A 201 1.42 -27.61 4.85
CA LYS A 201 2.42 -27.95 3.83
C LYS A 201 3.62 -28.69 4.44
N ARG A 202 4.13 -28.20 5.57
CA ARG A 202 5.27 -28.84 6.28
C ARG A 202 4.92 -30.25 6.77
N ASN A 203 3.73 -30.43 7.36
CA ASN A 203 3.31 -31.74 7.87
C ASN A 203 3.07 -32.75 6.73
N ALA A 204 2.53 -32.31 5.59
CA ALA A 204 2.38 -33.14 4.40
C ALA A 204 3.74 -33.62 3.85
N SER A 205 4.76 -32.74 3.83
CA SER A 205 6.11 -33.12 3.42
C SER A 205 6.80 -34.06 4.41
N ALA A 206 6.58 -33.87 5.72
CA ALA A 206 7.12 -34.76 6.75
C ALA A 206 6.51 -36.18 6.69
N GLY A 207 5.20 -36.27 6.43
CA GLY A 207 4.52 -37.56 6.23
C GLY A 207 5.02 -38.32 5.00
N LYS A 208 5.23 -37.61 3.86
CA LYS A 208 5.81 -38.22 2.64
C LYS A 208 7.24 -38.72 2.86
N HIS A 209 8.05 -38.02 3.66
CA HIS A 209 9.41 -38.46 3.97
C HIS A 209 9.43 -39.73 4.85
N GLN A 210 8.47 -39.87 5.77
CA GLN A 210 8.32 -41.09 6.57
C GLN A 210 7.84 -42.29 5.74
N GLU A 211 6.89 -42.11 4.81
CA GLU A 211 6.45 -43.19 3.90
C GLU A 211 7.58 -43.69 2.99
N LEU A 212 8.38 -42.80 2.42
CA LEU A 212 9.53 -43.16 1.57
C LEU A 212 10.63 -43.90 2.35
N THR A 213 10.77 -43.66 3.65
CA THR A 213 11.76 -44.34 4.51
C THR A 213 11.27 -45.73 4.94
N VAL A 214 9.96 -45.97 4.96
CA VAL A 214 9.35 -47.27 5.30
C VAL A 214 9.29 -48.18 4.08
N LEU A 215 9.07 -47.65 2.87
CA LEU A 215 9.07 -48.41 1.61
C LEU A 215 10.48 -48.78 1.09
N ALA A 216 11.53 -48.23 1.71
CA ALA A 216 12.92 -48.53 1.39
C ALA A 216 13.55 -49.60 2.32
N LYS A 217 12.73 -50.30 3.11
CA LYS A 217 13.10 -51.46 3.93
C LYS A 217 12.37 -52.70 3.46
#